data_AF-A0A2T3M491-F1
#
_entry.id   AF-A0A2T3M491-F1
#
_cell.length_a   1.000
_cell.length_b   1.000
_cell.length_c   1.000
_cell.angle_alpha   90.00
_cell.angle_beta   90.00
_cell.angle_gamma   90.00
#
_symmetry.space_group_name_H-M   'P 1'
#
loop_
_entity.id
_entity.type
_entity.pdbx_description
1 polymer ?
#
loop_
_entity_poly.entity_id
_entity_poly.type
_entity_poly.pdbx_seq_one_letter_code
_entity_poly.pdbx_strand_id
1 'polypeptide(L)'
;QTLLTIDEMRTLTNSLNVIRTYAQDNTAPAPSDADYVNAGIAAVDLFNLADINQQVDEQSLLAVEDIRTLVASLTTIRAYAADNTQAAPELSDYQIVGVSAVDTNNLAEMNQQVDEQSLITVNNMRTVVASLNVIRAYAADNTQSAPELSDFVNTGITNVTADNLADINQQIDEQSLDTVNAIRALTTSINTIRSFAADNSQPAPELSDYL
;
A
#
# COMPACT_ATOMS: atom_id res chain seq x y z
N GLN A 1 40.55 -3.81 11.74
CA GLN A 1 39.77 -2.58 11.50
C GLN A 1 40.64 -1.70 10.63
N THR A 2 40.34 -1.59 9.33
CA THR A 2 41.08 -0.72 8.41
C THR A 2 40.59 0.70 8.65
N LEU A 3 41.49 1.65 8.92
CA LEU A 3 41.09 3.06 8.99
C LEU A 3 40.65 3.52 7.60
N LEU A 4 39.56 4.30 7.55
CA LEU A 4 39.18 5.02 6.34
C LEU A 4 40.30 5.99 5.96
N THR A 5 40.57 6.06 4.66
CA THR A 5 41.38 7.12 4.07
C THR A 5 40.69 8.47 4.28
N ILE A 6 41.46 9.56 4.20
CA ILE A 6 40.90 10.92 4.26
C ILE A 6 39.84 11.15 3.17
N ASP A 7 40.02 10.51 2.01
CA ASP A 7 39.09 10.64 0.90
C ASP A 7 37.77 9.92 1.18
N GLU A 8 37.82 8.69 1.71
CA GLU A 8 36.62 7.95 2.14
C GLU A 8 35.87 8.67 3.26
N MET A 9 36.56 9.28 4.22
CA MET A 9 35.91 10.10 5.26
C MET A 9 35.21 11.33 4.68
N ARG A 10 35.83 11.98 3.67
CA ARG A 10 35.23 13.14 2.99
C ARG A 10 33.97 12.72 2.23
N THR A 11 34.04 11.61 1.49
CA THR A 11 32.90 11.05 0.76
C THR A 11 31.74 10.72 1.69
N LEU A 12 31.99 9.98 2.78
CA LEU A 12 30.99 9.68 3.81
C LEU A 12 30.35 10.96 4.37
N THR A 13 31.18 11.94 4.75
CA THR A 13 30.70 13.20 5.34
C THR A 13 29.80 13.97 4.36
N ASN A 14 30.19 14.04 3.09
CA ASN A 14 29.41 14.72 2.06
C ASN A 14 28.05 14.06 1.86
N SER A 15 28.00 12.74 1.68
CA SER A 15 26.75 12.01 1.47
C SER A 15 25.83 12.07 2.69
N LEU A 16 26.37 11.97 3.91
CA LEU A 16 25.59 12.17 5.13
C LEU A 16 25.02 13.59 5.23
N ASN A 17 25.74 14.60 4.75
CA ASN A 17 25.25 15.98 4.74
C ASN A 17 24.15 16.18 3.68
N VAL A 18 24.26 15.56 2.51
CA VAL A 18 23.21 15.58 1.49
C VAL A 18 21.92 14.97 2.06
N ILE A 19 21.99 13.74 2.58
CA ILE A 19 20.85 13.03 3.19
C ILE A 19 20.20 13.86 4.30
N ARG A 20 21.01 14.37 5.24
CA ARG A 20 20.49 15.15 6.38
C ARG A 20 19.85 16.46 5.96
N THR A 21 20.45 17.17 5.00
CA THR A 21 19.91 18.45 4.53
C THR A 21 18.58 18.21 3.81
N TYR A 22 18.52 17.18 2.97
CA TYR A 22 17.30 16.81 2.27
C TYR A 22 16.18 16.37 3.23
N ALA A 23 16.50 15.59 4.26
CA ALA A 23 15.54 15.19 5.30
C ALA A 23 14.92 16.38 6.07
N GLN A 24 15.56 17.55 6.05
CA GLN A 24 15.06 18.76 6.72
C GLN A 24 14.38 19.73 5.75
N ASP A 25 14.72 19.65 4.46
CA ASP A 25 14.29 20.56 3.41
C ASP A 25 14.40 19.86 2.05
N ASN A 26 13.27 19.34 1.54
CA ASN A 26 13.21 18.70 0.23
C ASN A 26 13.45 19.62 -0.97
N THR A 27 13.67 20.92 -0.75
CA THR A 27 14.17 21.82 -1.81
C THR A 27 15.68 21.69 -2.01
N ALA A 28 16.39 21.06 -1.07
CA ALA A 28 17.79 20.70 -1.21
C ALA A 28 17.97 19.59 -2.27
N PRO A 29 19.20 19.39 -2.79
CA PRO A 29 19.48 18.28 -3.71
C PRO A 29 19.08 16.92 -3.10
N ALA A 30 18.27 16.16 -3.83
CA ALA A 30 17.85 14.83 -3.42
C ALA A 30 19.08 13.88 -3.37
N PRO A 31 19.18 13.01 -2.33
CA PRO A 31 20.22 12.00 -2.25
C PRO A 31 20.14 11.03 -3.44
N SER A 32 21.31 10.62 -3.93
CA SER A 32 21.45 9.53 -4.89
C SER A 32 21.58 8.18 -4.19
N ASP A 33 21.44 7.08 -4.92
CA ASP A 33 21.76 5.73 -4.44
C ASP A 33 23.21 5.65 -3.94
N ALA A 34 24.15 6.33 -4.61
CA ALA A 34 25.54 6.42 -4.17
C ALA A 34 25.67 7.11 -2.79
N ASP A 35 24.84 8.11 -2.48
CA ASP A 35 24.87 8.77 -1.17
C ASP A 35 24.46 7.82 -0.05
N TYR A 36 23.43 7.02 -0.28
CA TYR A 36 23.01 5.98 0.66
C TYR A 36 24.09 4.90 0.84
N VAL A 37 24.68 4.42 -0.26
CA VAL A 37 25.78 3.43 -0.21
C VAL A 37 26.97 3.99 0.58
N ASN A 38 27.37 5.23 0.31
CA ASN A 38 28.47 5.90 1.04
C ASN A 38 28.15 6.09 2.53
N ALA A 39 26.88 6.31 2.89
CA ALA A 39 26.40 6.35 4.27
C ALA A 39 26.31 4.96 4.94
N GLY A 40 26.62 3.89 4.20
CA GLY A 40 26.53 2.52 4.68
C GLY A 40 25.10 2.00 4.77
N ILE A 41 24.21 2.50 3.90
CA ILE A 41 22.83 2.05 3.73
C ILE A 41 22.80 1.27 2.42
N ALA A 42 22.70 -0.06 2.52
CA ALA A 42 22.63 -0.95 1.37
C ALA A 42 21.19 -1.05 0.82
N ALA A 43 21.03 -1.73 -0.33
CA ALA A 43 19.74 -2.01 -0.96
C ALA A 43 18.93 -0.78 -1.40
N VAL A 44 19.58 0.38 -1.54
CA VAL A 44 19.00 1.54 -2.24
C VAL A 44 19.42 1.49 -3.70
N ASP A 45 18.46 1.49 -4.61
CA ASP A 45 18.67 1.44 -6.05
C ASP A 45 17.65 2.30 -6.80
N LEU A 46 17.73 2.33 -8.13
CA LEU A 46 16.85 3.14 -8.98
C LEU A 46 15.36 2.79 -8.84
N PHE A 47 15.01 1.60 -8.35
CA PHE A 47 13.62 1.16 -8.21
C PHE A 47 12.97 1.63 -6.91
N ASN A 48 13.75 1.88 -5.84
CA ASN A 48 13.23 2.31 -4.54
C ASN A 48 13.74 3.69 -4.07
N LEU A 49 14.70 4.29 -4.77
CA LEU A 49 15.31 5.58 -4.40
C LEU A 49 14.28 6.69 -4.20
N ALA A 50 13.27 6.79 -5.07
CA ALA A 50 12.25 7.82 -4.98
C ALA A 50 11.38 7.66 -3.72
N ASP A 51 10.94 6.43 -3.40
CA ASP A 51 10.17 6.16 -2.19
C ASP A 51 11.00 6.41 -0.94
N ILE A 52 12.28 6.00 -0.93
CA ILE A 52 13.17 6.20 0.21
C ILE A 52 13.43 7.69 0.44
N ASN A 53 13.74 8.46 -0.62
CA ASN A 53 13.90 9.90 -0.52
C ASN A 53 12.61 10.55 0.01
N GLN A 54 11.45 10.19 -0.53
CA GLN A 54 10.18 10.69 -0.03
C GLN A 54 10.01 10.43 1.48
N GLN A 55 10.30 9.21 1.96
CA GLN A 55 10.15 8.90 3.38
C GLN A 55 11.22 9.56 4.26
N VAL A 56 12.44 9.74 3.76
CA VAL A 56 13.50 10.49 4.47
C VAL A 56 13.07 11.94 4.71
N ASP A 57 12.43 12.58 3.75
CA ASP A 57 11.86 13.92 3.86
C ASP A 57 10.61 13.96 4.75
N GLU A 58 9.57 13.22 4.38
CA GLU A 58 8.26 13.25 5.06
C GLU A 58 8.34 12.91 6.55
N GLN A 59 9.25 12.01 6.92
CA GLN A 59 9.46 11.60 8.31
C GLN A 59 10.64 12.32 8.98
N SER A 60 11.34 13.20 8.26
CA SER A 60 12.53 13.90 8.73
C SER A 60 13.59 12.96 9.33
N LEU A 61 13.95 11.90 8.61
CA LEU A 61 14.87 10.87 9.09
C LEU A 61 16.32 11.38 9.10
N LEU A 62 16.82 11.74 10.29
CA LEU A 62 18.18 12.28 10.47
C LEU A 62 19.22 11.22 10.83
N ALA A 63 18.80 10.08 11.39
CA ALA A 63 19.71 9.03 11.82
C ALA A 63 19.84 7.96 10.73
N VAL A 64 21.09 7.56 10.43
CA VAL A 64 21.38 6.50 9.46
C VAL A 64 20.66 5.19 9.80
N GLU A 65 20.52 4.88 11.09
CA GLU A 65 19.88 3.65 11.54
C GLU A 65 18.36 3.62 11.27
N ASP A 66 17.70 4.77 11.41
CA ASP A 66 16.27 4.88 11.09
C ASP A 66 16.06 4.68 9.57
N ILE A 67 16.96 5.23 8.75
CA ILE A 67 16.93 5.04 7.30
C ILE A 67 17.22 3.58 6.93
N ARG A 68 18.16 2.90 7.61
CA ARG A 68 18.38 1.45 7.39
C ARG A 68 17.14 0.63 7.72
N THR A 69 16.48 0.96 8.82
CA THR A 69 15.25 0.29 9.27
C THR A 69 14.12 0.51 8.26
N LEU A 70 13.99 1.73 7.73
CA LEU A 70 13.10 2.07 6.63
C LEU A 70 13.38 1.23 5.38
N VAL A 71 14.63 1.19 4.92
CA VAL A 71 15.02 0.45 3.71
C VAL A 71 14.78 -1.05 3.88
N ALA A 72 15.08 -1.62 5.06
CA ALA A 72 14.82 -3.02 5.35
C ALA A 72 13.31 -3.35 5.27
N SER A 73 12.47 -2.54 5.91
CA SER A 73 11.01 -2.74 5.91
C SER A 73 10.42 -2.63 4.49
N LEU A 74 10.86 -1.62 3.74
CA LEU A 74 10.44 -1.44 2.34
C LEU A 74 10.93 -2.60 1.44
N THR A 75 12.09 -3.16 1.73
CA THR A 75 12.61 -4.34 1.01
C THR A 75 11.75 -5.57 1.30
N THR A 76 11.36 -5.81 2.55
CA THR A 76 10.44 -6.91 2.93
C THR A 76 9.12 -6.80 2.17
N ILE A 77 8.49 -5.62 2.19
CA ILE A 77 7.23 -5.36 1.47
C ILE A 77 7.37 -5.61 -0.02
N ARG A 78 8.40 -5.04 -0.66
CA ARG A 78 8.64 -5.21 -2.10
C ARG A 78 8.94 -6.66 -2.49
N ALA A 79 9.66 -7.40 -1.64
CA ALA A 79 9.94 -8.81 -1.88
C ALA A 79 8.65 -9.65 -1.81
N TYR A 80 7.80 -9.41 -0.81
CA TYR A 80 6.51 -10.08 -0.69
C TYR A 80 5.56 -9.73 -1.83
N ALA A 81 5.51 -8.46 -2.26
CA ALA A 81 4.72 -8.00 -3.41
C ALA A 81 5.11 -8.68 -4.73
N ALA A 82 6.36 -9.12 -4.86
CA ALA A 82 6.86 -9.82 -6.03
C ALA A 82 6.72 -11.36 -5.93
N ASP A 83 6.70 -11.88 -4.71
CA ASP A 83 6.65 -13.31 -4.41
C ASP A 83 6.09 -13.53 -2.98
N ASN A 84 4.81 -13.89 -2.89
CA ASN A 84 4.14 -14.14 -1.61
C ASN A 84 4.61 -15.39 -0.86
N THR A 85 5.58 -16.14 -1.40
CA THR A 85 6.27 -17.19 -0.65
C THR A 85 7.37 -16.65 0.27
N GLN A 86 7.74 -15.37 0.11
CA GLN A 86 8.62 -14.66 1.03
C GLN A 86 7.92 -14.34 2.36
N ALA A 87 8.68 -13.83 3.33
CA ALA A 87 8.12 -13.41 4.60
C ALA A 87 7.06 -12.32 4.38
N ALA A 88 5.86 -12.54 4.92
CA ALA A 88 4.79 -11.55 4.90
C ALA A 88 5.19 -10.33 5.74
N PRO A 89 4.92 -9.10 5.26
CA PRO A 89 5.16 -7.89 6.03
C PRO A 89 4.42 -7.92 7.38
N GLU A 90 5.12 -7.49 8.41
CA GLU A 90 4.57 -7.30 9.75
C GLU A 90 3.96 -5.90 9.88
N LEU A 91 3.14 -5.69 10.91
CA LEU A 91 2.58 -4.37 11.21
C LEU A 91 3.66 -3.28 11.33
N SER A 92 4.81 -3.62 11.93
CA SER A 92 5.92 -2.69 12.06
C SER A 92 6.50 -2.26 10.72
N ASP A 93 6.52 -3.14 9.71
CA ASP A 93 7.06 -2.78 8.39
C ASP A 93 6.26 -1.64 7.77
N TYR A 94 4.93 -1.73 7.82
CA TYR A 94 4.03 -0.68 7.33
C TYR A 94 4.17 0.62 8.12
N GLN A 95 4.27 0.54 9.45
CA GLN A 95 4.46 1.70 10.30
C GLN A 95 5.78 2.42 10.00
N ILE A 96 6.86 1.68 9.83
CA ILE A 96 8.20 2.20 9.52
C ILE A 96 8.24 2.88 8.16
N VAL A 97 7.61 2.29 7.13
CA VAL A 97 7.56 2.91 5.78
C VAL A 97 6.52 4.02 5.67
N GLY A 98 5.87 4.41 6.77
CA GLY A 98 4.96 5.55 6.81
C GLY A 98 3.54 5.25 6.32
N VAL A 99 3.12 3.98 6.30
CA VAL A 99 1.73 3.55 6.02
C VAL A 99 1.00 3.32 7.35
N SER A 100 0.86 4.39 8.13
CA SER A 100 0.38 4.35 9.52
C SER A 100 -1.10 3.94 9.69
N ALA A 101 -1.87 3.94 8.61
CA ALA A 101 -3.27 3.50 8.60
C ALA A 101 -3.42 1.97 8.59
N VAL A 102 -2.32 1.21 8.50
CA VAL A 102 -2.33 -0.24 8.74
C VAL A 102 -2.33 -0.50 10.24
N ASP A 103 -3.24 -1.36 10.68
CA ASP A 103 -3.40 -1.79 12.07
C ASP A 103 -3.58 -3.32 12.15
N THR A 104 -3.80 -3.86 13.35
CA THR A 104 -4.00 -5.30 13.53
C THR A 104 -5.27 -5.83 12.87
N ASN A 105 -6.27 -4.98 12.62
CA ASN A 105 -7.55 -5.38 12.05
C ASN A 105 -7.49 -5.48 10.52
N ASN A 106 -6.67 -4.66 9.87
CA ASN A 106 -6.54 -4.63 8.41
C ASN A 106 -5.22 -5.23 7.87
N LEU A 107 -4.27 -5.62 8.72
CA LEU A 107 -2.95 -6.15 8.29
C LEU A 107 -3.07 -7.33 7.29
N ALA A 108 -3.95 -8.28 7.55
CA ALA A 108 -4.11 -9.45 6.68
C ALA A 108 -4.61 -9.06 5.28
N GLU A 109 -5.60 -8.17 5.23
CA GLU A 109 -6.15 -7.65 3.97
C GLU A 109 -5.11 -6.78 3.25
N MET A 110 -4.35 -5.95 3.97
CA MET A 110 -3.28 -5.16 3.38
C MET A 110 -2.18 -6.06 2.78
N ASN A 111 -1.76 -7.11 3.48
CA ASN A 111 -0.79 -8.08 2.94
C ASN A 111 -1.36 -8.74 1.67
N GLN A 112 -2.63 -9.16 1.67
CA GLN A 112 -3.26 -9.70 0.47
C GLN A 112 -3.22 -8.70 -0.70
N GLN A 113 -3.53 -7.42 -0.45
CA GLN A 113 -3.49 -6.40 -1.50
C GLN A 113 -2.06 -6.11 -2.00
N VAL A 114 -1.06 -6.16 -1.11
CA VAL A 114 0.36 -6.01 -1.52
C VAL A 114 0.77 -7.10 -2.51
N ASP A 115 0.37 -8.34 -2.26
CA ASP A 115 0.59 -9.48 -3.16
C ASP A 115 -0.20 -9.34 -4.47
N GLU A 116 -1.54 -9.31 -4.37
CA GLU A 116 -2.43 -9.37 -5.54
C GLU A 116 -2.23 -8.21 -6.52
N GLN A 117 -1.87 -7.03 -6.02
CA GLN A 117 -1.70 -5.83 -6.83
C GLN A 117 -0.22 -5.45 -7.05
N SER A 118 0.73 -6.26 -6.54
CA SER A 118 2.17 -5.97 -6.58
C SER A 118 2.50 -4.55 -6.10
N LEU A 119 2.00 -4.17 -4.92
CA LEU A 119 2.15 -2.82 -4.37
C LEU A 119 3.57 -2.58 -3.86
N ILE A 120 4.37 -1.89 -4.66
CA ILE A 120 5.78 -1.63 -4.34
C ILE A 120 6.08 -0.21 -3.86
N THR A 121 5.16 0.75 -4.01
CA THR A 121 5.37 2.16 -3.60
C THR A 121 4.57 2.52 -2.35
N VAL A 122 5.12 3.41 -1.53
CA VAL A 122 4.49 3.81 -0.26
C VAL A 122 3.13 4.49 -0.48
N ASN A 123 3.04 5.38 -1.47
CA ASN A 123 1.80 6.11 -1.75
C ASN A 123 0.68 5.21 -2.28
N ASN A 124 1.00 4.16 -3.04
CA ASN A 124 0.00 3.20 -3.47
C ASN A 124 -0.53 2.42 -2.27
N MET A 125 0.34 1.95 -1.38
CA MET A 125 -0.10 1.30 -0.13
C MET A 125 -0.99 2.20 0.73
N ARG A 126 -0.62 3.48 0.89
CA ARG A 126 -1.44 4.48 1.59
C ARG A 126 -2.82 4.65 0.96
N THR A 127 -2.88 4.70 -0.37
CA THR A 127 -4.13 4.81 -1.14
C THR A 127 -5.02 3.59 -0.90
N VAL A 128 -4.45 2.38 -1.00
CA VAL A 128 -5.19 1.13 -0.81
C VAL A 128 -5.71 1.01 0.62
N VAL A 129 -4.87 1.22 1.64
CA VAL A 129 -5.32 1.08 3.04
C VAL A 129 -6.36 2.13 3.42
N ALA A 130 -6.30 3.34 2.86
CA ALA A 130 -7.31 4.35 3.08
C ALA A 130 -8.68 3.88 2.57
N SER A 131 -8.75 3.37 1.35
CA SER A 131 -9.98 2.82 0.77
C SER A 131 -10.46 1.56 1.47
N LEU A 132 -9.56 0.66 1.88
CA LEU A 132 -9.91 -0.49 2.73
C LEU A 132 -10.59 -0.04 4.02
N ASN A 133 -10.05 0.99 4.68
CA ASN A 133 -10.58 1.48 5.94
C ASN A 133 -11.95 2.16 5.76
N VAL A 134 -12.21 2.85 4.64
CA VAL A 134 -13.55 3.39 4.32
C VAL A 134 -14.56 2.26 4.19
N ILE A 135 -14.24 1.23 3.39
CA ILE A 135 -15.11 0.06 3.17
C ILE A 135 -15.41 -0.65 4.49
N ARG A 136 -14.38 -0.95 5.27
CA ARG A 136 -14.51 -1.65 6.56
C ARG A 136 -15.31 -0.84 7.58
N ALA A 137 -15.08 0.48 7.65
CA ALA A 137 -15.82 1.36 8.54
C ALA A 137 -17.31 1.39 8.18
N TYR A 138 -17.63 1.49 6.89
CA TYR A 138 -19.01 1.48 6.42
C TYR A 138 -19.71 0.13 6.62
N ALA A 139 -19.01 -0.99 6.37
CA ALA A 139 -19.52 -2.35 6.61
C ALA A 139 -19.86 -2.60 8.08
N ALA A 140 -19.13 -1.97 9.01
CA ALA A 140 -19.37 -2.08 10.44
C ALA A 140 -20.45 -1.10 10.96
N ASP A 141 -20.58 0.06 10.31
CA ASP A 141 -21.49 1.13 10.69
C ASP A 141 -21.84 2.00 9.47
N ASN A 142 -23.04 1.81 8.91
CA ASN A 142 -23.50 2.56 7.73
C ASN A 142 -23.76 4.06 7.97
N THR A 143 -23.57 4.56 9.19
CA THR A 143 -23.55 6.00 9.46
C THR A 143 -22.21 6.65 9.11
N GLN A 144 -21.17 5.84 8.84
CA GLN A 144 -19.90 6.29 8.28
C GLN A 144 -20.02 6.65 6.79
N SER A 145 -18.96 7.25 6.23
CA SER A 145 -18.90 7.57 4.81
C SER A 145 -19.08 6.31 3.95
N ALA A 146 -20.08 6.34 3.05
CA ALA A 146 -20.27 5.27 2.08
C ALA A 146 -19.08 5.19 1.11
N PRO A 147 -18.62 3.97 0.75
CA PRO A 147 -17.56 3.80 -0.24
C PRO A 147 -17.92 4.43 -1.59
N GLU A 148 -16.95 5.08 -2.21
CA GLU A 148 -17.07 5.64 -3.54
C GLU A 148 -16.45 4.70 -4.59
N LEU A 149 -16.69 4.96 -5.88
CA LEU A 149 -16.13 4.14 -6.96
C LEU A 149 -14.60 4.01 -6.87
N SER A 150 -13.91 5.07 -6.45
CA SER A 150 -12.46 5.04 -6.24
C SER A 150 -12.04 4.05 -5.18
N ASP A 151 -12.84 3.81 -4.14
CA ASP A 151 -12.47 2.88 -3.07
C ASP A 151 -12.44 1.44 -3.57
N PHE A 152 -13.42 1.07 -4.40
CA PHE A 152 -13.45 -0.22 -5.07
C PHE A 152 -12.29 -0.37 -6.05
N VAL A 153 -12.02 0.65 -6.86
CA VAL A 153 -10.90 0.62 -7.82
C VAL A 153 -9.55 0.48 -7.10
N ASN A 154 -9.32 1.25 -6.04
CA ASN A 154 -8.07 1.21 -5.26
C ASN A 154 -7.85 -0.15 -4.58
N THR A 155 -8.91 -0.84 -4.19
CA THR A 155 -8.85 -2.17 -3.57
C THR A 155 -8.89 -3.32 -4.59
N GLY A 156 -8.78 -3.00 -5.89
CA GLY A 156 -8.78 -3.98 -6.97
C GLY A 156 -10.15 -4.67 -7.19
N ILE A 157 -11.23 -4.08 -6.68
CA ILE A 157 -12.60 -4.53 -6.94
C ILE A 157 -13.05 -3.89 -8.25
N THR A 158 -13.12 -4.72 -9.30
CA THR A 158 -13.55 -4.28 -10.63
C THR A 158 -15.06 -4.47 -10.82
N ASN A 159 -15.61 -3.90 -11.89
CA ASN A 159 -17.04 -3.99 -12.25
C ASN A 159 -18.02 -3.34 -11.26
N VAL A 160 -17.52 -2.50 -10.35
CA VAL A 160 -18.33 -1.46 -9.70
C VAL A 160 -18.48 -0.30 -10.67
N THR A 161 -19.69 0.20 -10.84
CA THR A 161 -20.07 1.29 -11.75
C THR A 161 -21.07 2.20 -11.05
N ALA A 162 -21.32 3.38 -11.61
CA ALA A 162 -22.34 4.28 -11.05
C ALA A 162 -23.73 3.62 -10.95
N ASP A 163 -24.03 2.69 -11.85
CA ASP A 163 -25.34 2.05 -11.92
C ASP A 163 -25.57 1.01 -10.82
N ASN A 164 -24.50 0.38 -10.28
CA ASN A 164 -24.59 -0.68 -9.27
C ASN A 164 -23.97 -0.30 -7.91
N LEU A 165 -23.33 0.87 -7.80
CA LEU A 165 -22.66 1.33 -6.58
C LEU A 165 -23.58 1.35 -5.35
N ALA A 166 -24.82 1.85 -5.51
CA ALA A 166 -25.77 1.93 -4.42
C ALA A 166 -26.18 0.54 -3.90
N ASP A 167 -26.43 -0.40 -4.81
CA ASP A 167 -26.79 -1.78 -4.45
C ASP A 167 -25.62 -2.50 -3.76
N ILE A 168 -24.39 -2.30 -4.27
CA ILE A 168 -23.18 -2.88 -3.69
C ILE A 168 -22.94 -2.34 -2.28
N ASN A 169 -23.02 -1.01 -2.09
CA ASN A 169 -22.89 -0.41 -0.76
C ASN A 169 -23.98 -0.93 0.20
N GLN A 170 -25.24 -0.99 -0.25
CA GLN A 170 -26.32 -1.55 0.57
C GLN A 170 -25.99 -2.98 1.04
N GLN A 171 -25.51 -3.84 0.14
CA GLN A 171 -25.18 -5.21 0.49
C GLN A 171 -23.93 -5.33 1.39
N ILE A 172 -22.94 -4.44 1.24
CA ILE A 172 -21.79 -4.36 2.14
C ILE A 172 -22.24 -4.09 3.58
N ASP A 173 -23.17 -3.15 3.78
CA ASP A 173 -23.77 -2.86 5.08
C ASP A 173 -24.61 -4.03 5.60
N GLU A 174 -25.60 -4.48 4.83
CA GLU A 174 -26.57 -5.52 5.24
C GLU A 174 -25.90 -6.85 5.62
N GLN A 175 -24.76 -7.17 5.00
CA GLN A 175 -24.01 -8.40 5.24
C GLN A 175 -22.72 -8.18 6.03
N SER A 176 -22.40 -6.94 6.40
CA SER A 176 -21.16 -6.54 7.07
C SER A 176 -19.90 -7.06 6.36
N LEU A 177 -19.82 -6.90 5.04
CA LEU A 177 -18.69 -7.39 4.23
C LEU A 177 -17.47 -6.49 4.40
N ASP A 178 -16.46 -6.96 5.13
CA ASP A 178 -15.26 -6.19 5.48
C ASP A 178 -13.96 -6.70 4.81
N THR A 179 -14.08 -7.65 3.88
CA THR A 179 -12.95 -8.20 3.10
C THR A 179 -13.14 -8.00 1.60
N VAL A 180 -12.05 -7.77 0.87
CA VAL A 180 -12.11 -7.48 -0.56
C VAL A 180 -12.68 -8.66 -1.35
N ASN A 181 -12.31 -9.90 -0.99
CA ASN A 181 -12.80 -11.08 -1.70
C ASN A 181 -14.31 -11.30 -1.54
N ALA A 182 -14.87 -11.06 -0.35
CA ALA A 182 -16.32 -11.15 -0.16
C ALA A 182 -17.04 -10.12 -1.05
N ILE A 183 -16.51 -8.90 -1.13
CA ILE A 183 -17.10 -7.83 -1.94
C ILE A 183 -16.94 -8.11 -3.44
N ARG A 184 -15.83 -8.71 -3.89
CA ARG A 184 -15.66 -9.17 -5.29
C ARG A 184 -16.70 -10.23 -5.67
N ALA A 185 -16.95 -11.19 -4.77
CA ALA A 185 -17.97 -12.22 -4.98
C ALA A 185 -19.36 -11.59 -5.09
N LEU A 186 -19.73 -10.73 -4.13
CA LEU A 186 -20.97 -9.96 -4.15
C LEU A 186 -21.14 -9.15 -5.44
N THR A 187 -20.11 -8.41 -5.84
CA THR A 187 -20.11 -7.57 -7.05
C THR A 187 -20.35 -8.42 -8.30
N THR A 188 -19.74 -9.61 -8.36
CA THR A 188 -19.95 -10.57 -9.46
C THR A 188 -21.42 -11.01 -9.51
N SER A 189 -21.97 -11.45 -8.38
CA SER A 189 -23.35 -11.94 -8.30
C SER A 189 -24.40 -10.87 -8.62
N ILE A 190 -24.25 -9.65 -8.06
CA ILE A 190 -25.12 -8.51 -8.40
C ILE A 190 -25.08 -8.22 -9.91
N ASN A 191 -23.90 -8.24 -10.52
CA ASN A 191 -23.77 -7.96 -11.94
C ASN A 191 -24.36 -9.06 -12.82
N THR A 192 -24.21 -10.34 -12.45
CA THR A 192 -24.86 -11.46 -13.14
C THR A 192 -26.37 -11.32 -13.12
N ILE A 193 -26.96 -11.04 -11.94
CA ILE A 193 -28.41 -10.84 -11.77
C ILE A 193 -28.91 -9.67 -12.62
N ARG A 194 -28.22 -8.53 -12.55
CA ARG A 194 -28.61 -7.32 -13.31
C ARG A 194 -28.50 -7.53 -14.81
N SER A 195 -27.44 -8.20 -15.28
CA SER A 195 -27.22 -8.50 -16.68
C SER A 195 -28.33 -9.40 -17.25
N PHE A 196 -28.67 -10.49 -16.55
CA PHE A 196 -29.77 -11.38 -16.95
C PHE A 196 -31.14 -10.70 -16.91
N ALA A 197 -31.39 -9.84 -15.93
CA ALA A 197 -32.64 -9.09 -15.82
C ALA A 197 -32.82 -8.09 -16.98
N ALA A 198 -31.73 -7.50 -17.48
CA ALA A 198 -31.74 -6.57 -18.62
C ALA A 198 -31.82 -7.29 -19.97
N ASP A 199 -31.18 -8.46 -20.09
CA ASP A 199 -31.13 -9.28 -21.30
C ASP A 199 -31.13 -10.76 -20.92
N ASN A 200 -32.26 -11.44 -21.14
CA ASN A 200 -32.43 -12.86 -20.79
C ASN A 200 -31.63 -13.83 -21.67
N SER A 201 -30.87 -13.33 -22.65
CA SER A 201 -29.89 -14.14 -23.40
C SER A 201 -28.53 -14.25 -22.68
N GLN A 202 -28.29 -13.45 -21.64
CA GLN A 202 -27.12 -13.56 -20.77
C GLN A 202 -27.20 -14.81 -19.87
N PRO A 203 -26.09 -15.26 -19.26
CA PRO A 203 -26.11 -16.37 -18.32
C PRO A 203 -27.14 -16.15 -17.20
N ALA A 204 -27.99 -17.14 -16.96
CA ALA A 204 -28.94 -17.09 -15.85
C ALA A 204 -28.17 -17.13 -14.51
N PRO A 205 -28.60 -16.36 -13.49
CA PRO A 205 -28.00 -16.43 -12.17
C PRO A 205 -28.14 -17.83 -11.57
N GLU A 206 -27.09 -18.27 -10.88
CA GLU A 206 -27.10 -19.54 -10.16
C GLU A 206 -27.53 -19.33 -8.70
N LEU A 207 -27.80 -20.40 -7.95
CA LEU A 207 -28.17 -20.28 -6.53
C LEU A 207 -27.09 -19.56 -5.71
N SER A 208 -25.83 -19.71 -6.09
CA SER A 208 -24.71 -19.01 -5.46
C SER A 208 -24.73 -17.49 -5.64
N ASP A 209 -25.48 -16.97 -6.62
CA ASP A 209 -25.60 -15.53 -6.84
C ASP A 209 -26.61 -14.83 -5.92
N TYR A 210 -27.38 -15.61 -5.15
CA TYR A 210 -28.38 -15.12 -4.21
C TYR A 210 -27.97 -15.30 -2.74
N LEU A 211 -26.69 -15.53 -2.49
CA LEU A 211 -26.09 -15.66 -1.16
C LEU A 211 -25.75 -14.27 -0.58
#